data_AF-A0A2E3I265-F1
#
_entry.id   AF-A0A2E3I265-F1
#
_cell.length_a   1.000
_cell.length_b   1.000
_cell.length_c   1.000
_cell.angle_alpha   90.00
_cell.angle_beta   90.00
_cell.angle_gamma   90.00
#
_symmetry.space_group_name_H-M   'P 1'
#
loop_
_entity.id
_entity.type
_entity.pdbx_description
1 polymer ?
#
loop_
_entity_poly.entity_id
_entity_poly.type
_entity_poly.pdbx_seq_one_letter_code
_entity_poly.pdbx_strand_id
1 'polypeptide(L)'
;MTLFSQFSEKIDFDANLIIEVPMPDLWDLIQKDWISSEKRNPLDVFRMVSLAVVRSLQPGSNFVNLLCVLYRGDFNSIRQCIDQFKREQKAQCQNPFRLRAAQLGAHDATEKSFRQLRGSMYYGDAEGADDAVTKMYRTSSVCELFGMLFNLAIQDFNHRGRKIVTALQVWKLVQIIGWEYSLPALRSLARFLCDHPVNSDCFIESENLVYDVRTDWQLNLLGDVRVCEKLVETLAESGFEVALDFTFKAIQDGTQTELLWKAVLSVAHQADSNLVLPIYALRSLNQLAYDATQQLQILFQSIGFVAENFCENLSYKKTDWNSALLDKLLS
;
A
#
# COMPACT_ATOMS: atom_id res chain seq x y z
N MET A 1 -35.10 -13.85 0.30
CA MET A 1 -35.20 -14.88 -0.76
C MET A 1 -34.19 -14.51 -1.84
N THR A 2 -32.92 -14.81 -1.63
CA THR A 2 -32.20 -16.04 -2.07
C THR A 2 -31.83 -16.03 -3.54
N LEU A 3 -30.70 -15.39 -3.85
CA LEU A 3 -29.80 -15.73 -4.97
C LEU A 3 -28.73 -16.71 -4.46
N PHE A 4 -29.20 -17.78 -3.83
CA PHE A 4 -28.40 -18.89 -3.27
C PHE A 4 -28.90 -20.18 -3.93
N SER A 5 -28.67 -20.35 -5.22
CA SER A 5 -28.85 -21.65 -5.90
C SER A 5 -28.36 -21.58 -7.35
N GLN A 6 -27.06 -21.72 -7.56
CA GLN A 6 -26.47 -22.22 -8.82
C GLN A 6 -24.95 -22.41 -8.65
N PHE A 7 -24.57 -23.24 -7.68
CA PHE A 7 -23.25 -23.89 -7.67
C PHE A 7 -23.47 -25.34 -7.23
N SER A 8 -24.12 -26.09 -8.11
CA SER A 8 -24.19 -27.54 -8.05
C SER A 8 -24.04 -28.03 -9.47
N GLU A 9 -22.81 -28.06 -9.96
CA GLU A 9 -22.44 -28.95 -11.05
C GLU A 9 -21.01 -29.42 -10.77
N LYS A 10 -20.89 -30.74 -10.58
CA LYS A 10 -19.63 -31.47 -10.54
C LYS A 10 -18.85 -31.13 -11.81
N ILE A 11 -17.72 -30.47 -11.67
CA ILE A 11 -16.72 -30.40 -12.73
C ILE A 11 -15.69 -31.48 -12.40
N ASP A 12 -15.85 -32.62 -13.06
CA ASP A 12 -14.77 -33.58 -13.28
C ASP A 12 -13.65 -32.83 -14.00
N PHE A 13 -12.50 -32.68 -13.36
CA PHE A 13 -11.30 -32.20 -14.04
C PHE A 13 -10.57 -33.40 -14.62
N ASP A 14 -10.78 -33.62 -15.92
CA ASP A 14 -9.92 -34.43 -16.75
C ASP A 14 -8.46 -33.99 -16.54
N ALA A 15 -7.70 -34.88 -15.93
CA ALA A 15 -6.27 -34.81 -15.84
C ALA A 15 -5.72 -35.02 -17.25
N ASN A 16 -5.32 -33.95 -17.93
CA ASN A 16 -4.25 -33.93 -18.95
C ASN A 16 -4.22 -32.57 -19.65
N LEU A 17 -3.39 -31.65 -19.17
CA LEU A 17 -2.69 -30.60 -19.95
C LEU A 17 -1.89 -29.72 -18.99
N ILE A 18 -0.93 -30.35 -18.31
CA ILE A 18 0.19 -29.65 -17.68
C ILE A 18 1.26 -29.57 -18.77
N ILE A 19 1.51 -28.37 -19.29
CA ILE A 19 2.74 -28.11 -20.04
C ILE A 19 3.85 -28.09 -19.01
N GLU A 20 4.70 -29.11 -19.06
CA GLU A 20 5.86 -29.31 -18.18
C GLU A 20 6.80 -28.10 -18.23
N VAL A 21 6.75 -27.29 -17.17
CA VAL A 21 7.88 -26.47 -16.74
C VAL A 21 8.60 -27.30 -15.68
N PRO A 22 9.93 -27.50 -15.76
CA PRO A 22 10.63 -28.42 -14.87
C PRO A 22 10.77 -27.79 -13.49
N MET A 23 9.75 -27.93 -12.66
CA MET A 23 9.82 -27.94 -11.20
C MET A 23 8.72 -28.88 -10.67
N PRO A 24 8.93 -30.21 -10.72
CA PRO A 24 7.95 -31.19 -10.23
C PRO A 24 7.76 -31.16 -8.71
N ASP A 25 8.70 -30.61 -7.94
CA ASP A 25 8.73 -30.89 -6.50
C ASP A 25 7.81 -30.00 -5.63
N LEU A 26 7.56 -28.75 -6.00
CA LEU A 26 6.81 -27.84 -5.09
C LEU A 26 5.30 -28.09 -5.14
N TRP A 27 4.76 -28.38 -6.33
CA TRP A 27 3.32 -28.56 -6.52
C TRP A 27 2.84 -29.92 -6.01
N ASP A 28 3.64 -30.98 -6.22
CA ASP A 28 3.39 -32.29 -5.60
C ASP A 28 3.52 -32.24 -4.07
N LEU A 29 4.42 -31.42 -3.53
CA LEU A 29 4.50 -31.16 -2.08
C LEU A 29 3.23 -30.47 -1.58
N ILE A 30 2.80 -29.41 -2.25
CA ILE A 30 1.60 -28.65 -1.87
C ILE A 30 0.35 -29.53 -2.00
N GLN A 31 0.19 -30.33 -3.06
CA GLN A 31 -0.97 -31.22 -3.23
C GLN A 31 -0.98 -32.42 -2.28
N LYS A 32 0.16 -33.09 -2.04
CA LYS A 32 0.23 -34.19 -1.05
C LYS A 32 0.00 -33.71 0.38
N ASP A 33 0.49 -32.52 0.73
CA ASP A 33 0.31 -31.94 2.06
C ASP A 33 -1.08 -31.29 2.27
N TRP A 34 -1.74 -30.80 1.20
CA TRP A 34 -3.05 -30.14 1.26
C TRP A 34 -4.18 -31.11 1.64
N ILE A 35 -4.09 -32.36 1.20
CA ILE A 35 -5.12 -33.38 1.45
C ILE A 35 -5.00 -33.96 2.87
N SER A 36 -3.88 -33.76 3.58
CA SER A 36 -3.57 -34.49 4.81
C SER A 36 -3.45 -33.67 6.10
N SER A 37 -3.69 -32.34 6.12
CA SER A 37 -3.60 -31.63 7.42
C SER A 37 -4.54 -30.44 7.63
N GLU A 38 -5.63 -30.70 8.33
CA GLU A 38 -6.39 -29.72 9.14
C GLU A 38 -5.57 -29.15 10.34
N LYS A 39 -4.23 -29.33 10.35
CA LYS A 39 -3.33 -29.00 11.47
C LYS A 39 -2.28 -27.92 11.19
N ARG A 40 -2.13 -27.44 9.95
CA ARG A 40 -1.17 -26.37 9.63
C ARG A 40 -1.77 -24.98 9.80
N ASN A 41 -0.94 -24.03 10.24
CA ASN A 41 -1.32 -22.63 10.34
C ASN A 41 -1.57 -22.07 8.91
N PRO A 42 -2.73 -21.43 8.63
CA PRO A 42 -3.01 -20.80 7.34
C PRO A 42 -1.90 -19.86 6.85
N LEU A 43 -1.20 -19.19 7.78
CA LEU A 43 -0.11 -18.28 7.45
C LEU A 43 1.09 -19.00 6.80
N ASP A 44 1.41 -20.21 7.24
CA ASP A 44 2.53 -20.99 6.67
C ASP A 44 2.21 -21.40 5.23
N VAL A 45 0.97 -21.80 4.98
CA VAL A 45 0.49 -22.16 3.64
C VAL A 45 0.47 -20.92 2.75
N PHE A 46 0.00 -19.79 3.28
CA PHE A 46 0.02 -18.52 2.55
C PHE A 46 1.44 -18.07 2.20
N ARG A 47 2.41 -18.27 3.10
CA ARG A 47 3.83 -17.98 2.85
C ARG A 47 4.36 -18.81 1.68
N MET A 48 4.05 -20.11 1.64
CA MET A 48 4.47 -21.00 0.54
C MET A 48 3.86 -20.58 -0.80
N VAL A 49 2.56 -20.28 -0.82
CA VAL A 49 1.88 -19.76 -2.02
C VAL A 49 2.51 -18.44 -2.46
N SER A 50 2.79 -17.53 -1.53
CA SER A 50 3.42 -16.24 -1.80
C SER A 50 4.81 -16.39 -2.43
N LEU A 51 5.64 -17.29 -1.90
CA LEU A 51 6.95 -17.61 -2.46
C LEU A 51 6.86 -18.16 -3.88
N ALA A 52 5.87 -19.02 -4.17
CA ALA A 52 5.63 -19.53 -5.51
C ALA A 52 5.23 -18.39 -6.47
N VAL A 53 4.32 -17.52 -6.03
CA VAL A 53 3.83 -16.38 -6.81
C VAL A 53 4.98 -15.44 -7.19
N VAL A 54 5.77 -14.97 -6.22
CA VAL A 54 6.86 -14.01 -6.49
C VAL A 54 8.00 -14.59 -7.32
N ARG A 55 8.17 -15.92 -7.32
CA ARG A 55 9.20 -16.61 -8.13
C ARG A 55 8.73 -16.93 -9.55
N SER A 56 7.44 -17.19 -9.74
CA SER A 56 6.90 -17.67 -11.01
C SER A 56 6.27 -16.58 -11.87
N LEU A 57 5.76 -15.51 -11.25
CA LEU A 57 5.19 -14.38 -11.99
C LEU A 57 6.26 -13.32 -12.28
N GLN A 58 6.08 -12.62 -13.41
CA GLN A 58 6.93 -11.49 -13.76
C GLN A 58 6.70 -10.30 -12.80
N PRO A 59 7.76 -9.56 -12.44
CA PRO A 59 7.62 -8.34 -11.64
C PRO A 59 6.71 -7.32 -12.32
N GLY A 60 5.63 -6.86 -11.70
CA GLY A 60 4.63 -5.99 -12.36
C GLY A 60 3.33 -6.72 -12.70
N SER A 61 3.22 -8.02 -12.38
CA SER A 61 1.92 -8.67 -12.21
C SER A 61 1.13 -7.93 -11.12
N ASN A 62 -0.09 -7.51 -11.46
CA ASN A 62 -1.02 -6.91 -10.51
C ASN A 62 -1.31 -7.83 -9.31
N PHE A 63 -1.25 -9.15 -9.49
CA PHE A 63 -1.49 -10.09 -8.40
C PHE A 63 -0.38 -10.11 -7.37
N VAL A 64 0.89 -9.92 -7.74
CA VAL A 64 1.97 -9.75 -6.77
C VAL A 64 1.67 -8.58 -5.82
N ASN A 65 1.13 -7.49 -6.37
CA ASN A 65 0.80 -6.27 -5.64
C ASN A 65 -0.48 -6.41 -4.78
N LEU A 66 -1.40 -7.31 -5.15
CA LEU A 66 -2.68 -7.51 -4.47
C LEU A 66 -2.72 -8.76 -3.58
N LEU A 67 -1.65 -9.55 -3.54
CA LEU A 67 -1.64 -10.87 -2.90
C LEU A 67 -2.08 -10.82 -1.43
N CYS A 68 -1.57 -9.87 -0.67
CA CYS A 68 -1.94 -9.68 0.74
C CYS A 68 -3.36 -9.12 0.93
N VAL A 69 -3.93 -8.43 -0.06
CA VAL A 69 -5.33 -7.96 -0.01
C VAL A 69 -6.30 -9.13 -0.07
N LEU A 70 -5.95 -10.15 -0.86
CA LEU A 70 -6.78 -11.32 -1.08
C LEU A 70 -6.75 -12.31 0.08
N TYR A 71 -5.68 -12.29 0.89
CA TYR A 71 -5.55 -13.15 2.06
C TYR A 71 -6.33 -12.60 3.26
N ARG A 72 -7.28 -13.40 3.77
CA ARG A 72 -8.13 -13.04 4.92
C ARG A 72 -7.83 -13.84 6.18
N GLY A 73 -6.74 -14.60 6.21
CA GLY A 73 -6.39 -15.46 7.34
C GLY A 73 -7.01 -16.85 7.29
N ASP A 74 -7.73 -17.20 6.23
CA ASP A 74 -8.46 -18.46 6.09
C ASP A 74 -8.10 -19.22 4.81
N PHE A 75 -8.34 -20.54 4.81
CA PHE A 75 -8.03 -21.42 3.68
C PHE A 75 -8.84 -21.15 2.40
N ASN A 76 -10.04 -20.56 2.51
CA ASN A 76 -10.82 -20.21 1.33
C ASN A 76 -10.15 -19.05 0.57
N SER A 77 -9.66 -18.06 1.30
CA SER A 77 -8.89 -16.95 0.73
C SER A 77 -7.59 -17.43 0.07
N ILE A 78 -6.90 -18.42 0.68
CA ILE A 78 -5.72 -19.04 0.08
C ILE A 78 -6.08 -19.78 -1.22
N ARG A 79 -7.20 -20.51 -1.25
CA ARG A 79 -7.66 -21.18 -2.47
C ARG A 79 -7.92 -20.17 -3.60
N GLN A 80 -8.55 -19.04 -3.30
CA GLN A 80 -8.75 -17.96 -4.27
C GLN A 80 -7.42 -17.39 -4.79
N CYS A 81 -6.42 -17.22 -3.92
CA CYS A 81 -5.08 -16.83 -4.34
C CYS A 81 -4.46 -17.87 -5.30
N ILE A 82 -4.59 -19.16 -5.00
CA ILE A 82 -4.07 -20.23 -5.87
C ILE A 82 -4.76 -20.21 -7.23
N ASP A 83 -6.07 -20.04 -7.26
CA ASP A 83 -6.83 -20.00 -8.52
C ASP A 83 -6.44 -18.78 -9.36
N GLN A 84 -6.26 -17.61 -8.72
CA GLN A 84 -5.76 -16.42 -9.40
C GLN A 84 -4.33 -16.60 -9.92
N PHE A 85 -3.44 -17.18 -9.12
CA PHE A 85 -2.07 -17.48 -9.53
C PHE A 85 -2.03 -18.33 -10.81
N LYS A 86 -2.82 -19.41 -10.86
CA LYS A 86 -2.90 -20.28 -12.04
C LYS A 86 -3.41 -19.54 -13.27
N ARG A 87 -4.41 -18.66 -13.11
CA ARG A 87 -4.92 -17.84 -14.21
C ARG A 87 -3.85 -16.91 -14.77
N GLU A 88 -3.09 -16.24 -13.90
CA GLU A 88 -2.02 -15.33 -14.34
C GLU A 88 -0.83 -16.05 -14.94
N GLN A 89 -0.45 -17.21 -14.39
CA GLN A 89 0.60 -18.02 -14.98
C GLN A 89 0.24 -18.44 -16.42
N LYS A 90 -1.00 -18.87 -16.64
CA LYS A 90 -1.51 -19.20 -17.99
C LYS A 90 -1.49 -17.98 -18.91
N ALA A 91 -1.96 -16.83 -18.44
CA ALA A 91 -1.96 -15.59 -19.22
C ALA A 91 -0.53 -15.14 -19.58
N GLN A 92 0.43 -15.29 -18.65
CA GLN A 92 1.83 -14.96 -18.87
C GLN A 92 2.50 -15.90 -19.88
N CYS A 93 2.17 -17.19 -19.88
CA CYS A 93 2.63 -18.13 -20.92
C CYS A 93 2.13 -17.77 -22.31
N GLN A 94 0.97 -17.12 -22.41
CA GLN A 94 0.37 -16.68 -23.67
C GLN A 94 0.89 -15.31 -24.14
N ASN A 95 1.55 -14.55 -23.27
CA ASN A 95 2.10 -13.24 -23.59
C ASN A 95 3.58 -13.38 -24.01
N PRO A 96 3.95 -13.01 -25.26
CA PRO A 96 5.34 -13.09 -25.73
C PRO A 96 6.26 -12.07 -25.06
N PHE A 97 5.71 -11.02 -24.44
CA PHE A 97 6.50 -10.01 -23.75
C PHE A 97 6.98 -10.55 -22.39
N ARG A 98 8.29 -10.72 -22.28
CA ARG A 98 8.96 -10.96 -21.00
C ARG A 98 9.70 -9.70 -20.58
N LEU A 99 9.48 -9.31 -19.34
CA LEU A 99 10.28 -8.27 -18.71
C LEU A 99 11.74 -8.67 -18.64
N ARG A 100 12.61 -7.65 -18.66
CA ARG A 100 14.05 -7.84 -18.60
C ARG A 100 14.44 -8.51 -17.28
N ALA A 101 15.51 -9.30 -17.33
CA ALA A 101 16.19 -9.74 -16.12
C ALA A 101 16.69 -8.53 -15.33
N ALA A 102 16.73 -8.64 -13.99
CA ALA A 102 17.16 -7.57 -13.11
C ALA A 102 18.57 -7.10 -13.49
N GLN A 103 18.75 -5.80 -13.77
CA GLN A 103 20.10 -5.28 -14.04
C GLN A 103 20.81 -4.99 -12.73
N LEU A 104 21.86 -5.75 -12.48
CA LEU A 104 22.63 -5.66 -11.24
C LEU A 104 23.50 -4.41 -11.15
N GLY A 105 23.89 -3.83 -12.30
CA GLY A 105 24.61 -2.55 -12.41
C GLY A 105 25.89 -2.40 -11.56
N ALA A 106 26.47 -1.20 -11.58
CA ALA A 106 27.46 -0.80 -10.58
C ALA A 106 26.79 -0.57 -9.22
N HIS A 107 27.51 -0.75 -8.11
CA HIS A 107 27.01 -0.40 -6.77
C HIS A 107 27.02 1.11 -6.61
N ASP A 108 25.98 1.74 -7.17
CA ASP A 108 25.69 3.15 -6.94
C ASP A 108 25.26 3.36 -5.49
N ALA A 109 25.61 4.51 -4.90
CA ALA A 109 25.08 4.89 -3.59
C ALA A 109 23.54 4.86 -3.58
N THR A 110 22.93 4.43 -2.47
CA THR A 110 21.47 4.32 -2.32
C THR A 110 20.75 5.61 -2.75
N GLU A 111 21.24 6.77 -2.33
CA GLU A 111 20.66 8.08 -2.67
C GLU A 111 20.69 8.39 -4.18
N LYS A 112 21.71 7.91 -4.90
CA LYS A 112 21.78 8.06 -6.36
C LYS A 112 20.73 7.17 -7.04
N SER A 113 20.58 5.93 -6.56
CA SER A 113 19.57 5.00 -7.06
C SER A 113 18.15 5.48 -6.73
N PHE A 114 17.94 6.09 -5.55
CA PHE A 114 16.66 6.69 -5.19
C PHE A 114 16.29 7.88 -6.09
N ARG A 115 17.25 8.77 -6.39
CA ARG A 115 17.02 9.85 -7.37
C ARG A 115 16.71 9.32 -8.77
N GLN A 116 17.36 8.23 -9.18
CA GLN A 116 17.01 7.53 -10.42
C GLN A 116 15.57 7.02 -10.36
N LEU A 117 15.17 6.34 -9.28
CA LEU A 117 13.81 5.83 -9.09
C LEU A 117 12.76 6.95 -9.15
N ARG A 118 12.95 8.04 -8.41
CA ARG A 118 12.06 9.21 -8.41
C ARG A 118 11.95 9.83 -9.81
N GLY A 119 13.09 9.96 -10.51
CA GLY A 119 13.12 10.44 -11.90
C GLY A 119 12.36 9.52 -12.85
N SER A 120 12.58 8.20 -12.76
CA SER A 120 11.87 7.21 -13.57
C SER A 120 10.36 7.24 -13.34
N MET A 121 9.91 7.41 -12.09
CA MET A 121 8.48 7.59 -11.79
C MET A 121 7.91 8.87 -12.43
N TYR A 122 8.66 9.96 -12.41
CA TYR A 122 8.22 11.23 -13.01
C TYR A 122 8.06 11.13 -14.54
N TYR A 123 8.94 10.38 -15.22
CA TYR A 123 8.92 10.22 -16.67
C TYR A 123 8.16 8.98 -17.16
N GLY A 124 7.58 8.17 -16.26
CA GLY A 124 6.92 6.91 -16.63
C GLY A 124 7.87 5.82 -17.18
N ASP A 125 9.15 5.85 -16.78
CA ASP A 125 10.16 4.88 -17.18
C ASP A 125 10.19 3.65 -16.26
N ALA A 126 9.28 2.69 -16.51
CA ALA A 126 9.13 1.49 -15.70
C ALA A 126 10.39 0.59 -15.66
N GLU A 127 11.21 0.62 -16.72
CA GLU A 127 12.48 -0.13 -16.74
C GLU A 127 13.54 0.56 -15.88
N GLY A 128 13.65 1.90 -15.96
CA GLY A 128 14.55 2.67 -15.10
C GLY A 128 14.19 2.55 -13.62
N ALA A 129 12.89 2.48 -13.29
CA ALA A 129 12.41 2.25 -11.92
C ALA A 129 12.79 0.84 -11.41
N ASP A 130 12.66 -0.17 -12.27
CA ASP A 130 13.02 -1.56 -11.97
C ASP A 130 14.54 -1.73 -11.72
N ASP A 131 15.37 -1.08 -12.53
CA ASP A 131 16.82 -1.08 -12.36
C ASP A 131 17.24 -0.35 -11.07
N ALA A 132 16.60 0.79 -10.79
CA ALA A 132 16.88 1.58 -9.60
C ALA A 132 16.57 0.82 -8.30
N VAL A 133 15.38 0.19 -8.19
CA VAL A 133 15.01 -0.57 -7.00
C VAL A 133 15.87 -1.82 -6.82
N THR A 134 16.31 -2.44 -7.92
CA THR A 134 17.25 -3.58 -7.89
C THR A 134 18.60 -3.18 -7.29
N LYS A 135 19.12 -2.00 -7.64
CA LYS A 135 20.36 -1.47 -7.04
C LYS A 135 20.15 -1.15 -5.56
N MET A 136 19.07 -0.45 -5.21
CA MET A 136 18.74 -0.10 -3.83
C MET A 136 18.63 -1.34 -2.93
N TYR A 137 18.01 -2.42 -3.40
CA TYR A 137 17.85 -3.68 -2.66
C TYR A 137 19.18 -4.27 -2.19
N ARG A 138 20.27 -4.03 -2.93
CA ARG A 138 21.60 -4.57 -2.62
C ARG A 138 22.40 -3.68 -1.66
N THR A 139 22.10 -2.39 -1.62
CA THR A 139 22.90 -1.39 -0.90
C THR A 139 22.22 -0.87 0.36
N SER A 140 20.92 -1.06 0.50
CA SER A 140 20.10 -0.44 1.55
C SER A 140 19.60 -1.48 2.55
N SER A 141 19.29 -1.03 3.76
CA SER A 141 18.50 -1.85 4.68
C SER A 141 17.03 -1.93 4.25
N VAL A 142 16.29 -2.91 4.78
CA VAL A 142 14.84 -3.05 4.54
C VAL A 142 14.10 -1.77 4.92
N CYS A 143 14.39 -1.22 6.10
CA CYS A 143 13.72 -0.02 6.61
C CYS A 143 14.03 1.21 5.77
N GLU A 144 15.29 1.39 5.35
CA GLU A 144 15.70 2.51 4.51
C GLU A 144 15.04 2.46 3.13
N LEU A 145 15.06 1.30 2.47
CA LEU A 145 14.44 1.12 1.16
C LEU A 145 12.93 1.36 1.22
N PHE A 146 12.24 0.81 2.22
CA PHE A 146 10.81 1.03 2.37
C PHE A 146 10.47 2.46 2.80
N GLY A 147 11.28 3.12 3.63
CA GLY A 147 11.15 4.54 3.90
C GLY A 147 11.15 5.36 2.61
N MET A 148 12.09 5.08 1.71
CA MET A 148 12.15 5.71 0.39
C MET A 148 10.95 5.37 -0.51
N LEU A 149 10.51 4.11 -0.55
CA LEU A 149 9.32 3.71 -1.33
C LEU A 149 8.02 4.31 -0.77
N PHE A 150 7.89 4.46 0.54
CA PHE A 150 6.73 5.10 1.16
C PHE A 150 6.67 6.58 0.82
N ASN A 151 7.80 7.29 0.79
CA ASN A 151 7.86 8.68 0.29
C ASN A 151 7.34 8.80 -1.14
N LEU A 152 7.65 7.82 -2.00
CA LEU A 152 7.13 7.78 -3.37
C LEU A 152 5.67 7.34 -3.45
N ALA A 153 5.18 6.55 -2.50
CA ALA A 153 3.81 6.06 -2.49
C ALA A 153 2.81 7.14 -2.04
N ILE A 154 3.21 8.00 -1.10
CA ILE A 154 2.39 9.12 -0.59
C ILE A 154 2.35 10.33 -1.53
N GLN A 155 3.11 10.29 -2.62
CA GLN A 155 3.29 11.41 -3.55
C GLN A 155 2.08 11.77 -4.39
N ASP A 156 1.10 10.86 -4.46
CA ASP A 156 0.02 11.01 -5.41
C ASP A 156 -1.15 10.10 -5.03
N PHE A 157 -2.31 10.73 -4.87
CA PHE A 157 -3.56 10.04 -4.58
C PHE A 157 -4.44 9.83 -5.81
N ASN A 158 -3.96 10.20 -7.00
CA ASN A 158 -4.61 9.80 -8.24
C ASN A 158 -4.88 8.29 -8.22
N HIS A 159 -6.07 7.92 -8.68
CA HIS A 159 -6.60 6.56 -8.56
C HIS A 159 -6.94 6.13 -7.12
N ARG A 160 -7.41 7.05 -6.27
CA ARG A 160 -7.98 6.76 -4.94
C ARG A 160 -6.97 6.10 -3.99
N GLY A 161 -5.74 6.63 -3.96
CA GLY A 161 -4.71 6.21 -3.00
C GLY A 161 -4.21 4.76 -3.14
N ARG A 162 -4.36 4.14 -4.33
CA ARG A 162 -3.90 2.78 -4.60
C ARG A 162 -2.39 2.58 -4.37
N LYS A 163 -1.56 3.60 -4.63
CA LYS A 163 -0.10 3.56 -4.38
C LYS A 163 0.23 3.24 -2.95
N ILE A 164 -0.33 3.99 -2.00
CA ILE A 164 -0.14 3.78 -0.56
C ILE A 164 -0.61 2.39 -0.14
N VAL A 165 -1.81 1.99 -0.59
CA VAL A 165 -2.35 0.66 -0.28
C VAL A 165 -1.39 -0.42 -0.78
N THR A 166 -1.01 -0.38 -2.05
CA THR A 166 -0.09 -1.36 -2.64
C THR A 166 1.26 -1.39 -1.93
N ALA A 167 1.85 -0.23 -1.62
CA ALA A 167 3.12 -0.15 -0.90
C ALA A 167 3.05 -0.81 0.48
N LEU A 168 1.96 -0.58 1.23
CA LEU A 168 1.73 -1.23 2.53
C LEU A 168 1.48 -2.74 2.40
N GLN A 169 0.88 -3.20 1.31
CA GLN A 169 0.67 -4.64 1.08
C GLN A 169 1.98 -5.35 0.75
N VAL A 170 2.82 -4.74 -0.09
CA VAL A 170 4.16 -5.25 -0.39
C VAL A 170 5.03 -5.21 0.87
N TRP A 171 4.93 -4.13 1.65
CA TRP A 171 5.00 -4.09 3.11
C TRP A 171 4.98 -5.44 3.82
N LYS A 172 3.74 -5.84 4.05
CA LYS A 172 3.36 -7.05 4.77
C LYS A 172 3.84 -8.31 4.06
N LEU A 173 3.82 -8.32 2.72
CA LEU A 173 4.28 -9.46 1.93
C LEU A 173 5.75 -9.77 2.22
N VAL A 174 6.61 -8.75 2.24
CA VAL A 174 8.04 -8.91 2.54
C VAL A 174 8.26 -9.46 3.95
N GLN A 175 7.48 -9.02 4.93
CA GLN A 175 7.52 -9.57 6.30
C GLN A 175 7.14 -11.06 6.35
N ILE A 176 6.22 -11.50 5.47
CA ILE A 176 5.77 -12.90 5.40
C ILE A 176 6.78 -13.78 4.68
N ILE A 177 7.27 -13.35 3.51
CA ILE A 177 8.15 -14.21 2.70
C ILE A 177 9.61 -14.18 3.19
N GLY A 178 10.07 -13.06 3.73
CA GLY A 178 11.47 -12.80 4.11
C GLY A 178 12.15 -11.85 3.11
N TRP A 179 13.07 -11.03 3.61
CA TRP A 179 13.78 -10.03 2.80
C TRP A 179 14.51 -10.67 1.61
N GLU A 180 15.17 -11.81 1.82
CA GLU A 180 15.97 -12.53 0.84
C GLU A 180 15.17 -12.98 -0.40
N TYR A 181 13.84 -13.03 -0.31
CA TYR A 181 12.94 -13.38 -1.42
C TYR A 181 12.13 -12.19 -1.94
N SER A 182 12.37 -10.98 -1.43
CA SER A 182 11.49 -9.83 -1.67
C SER A 182 11.76 -9.08 -2.98
N LEU A 183 12.93 -9.25 -3.61
CA LEU A 183 13.30 -8.49 -4.80
C LEU A 183 12.22 -8.49 -5.91
N PRO A 184 11.58 -9.62 -6.28
CA PRO A 184 10.52 -9.59 -7.29
C PRO A 184 9.29 -8.75 -6.86
N ALA A 185 8.94 -8.75 -5.58
CA ALA A 185 7.85 -7.94 -5.05
C ALA A 185 8.20 -6.44 -5.05
N LEU A 186 9.45 -6.09 -4.71
CA LEU A 186 9.94 -4.71 -4.77
C LEU A 186 10.01 -4.17 -6.20
N ARG A 187 10.48 -4.99 -7.14
CA ARG A 187 10.45 -4.70 -8.58
C ARG A 187 9.01 -4.46 -9.07
N SER A 188 8.07 -5.31 -8.64
CA SER A 188 6.64 -5.16 -8.95
C SER A 188 6.05 -3.86 -8.39
N LEU A 189 6.42 -3.48 -7.17
CA LEU A 189 6.00 -2.23 -6.55
C LEU A 189 6.57 -1.01 -7.29
N ALA A 190 7.87 -0.99 -7.59
CA ALA A 190 8.51 0.12 -8.28
C ALA A 190 7.87 0.41 -9.64
N ARG A 191 7.56 -0.65 -10.40
CA ARG A 191 6.81 -0.54 -11.66
C ARG A 191 5.40 -0.02 -11.45
N PHE A 192 4.68 -0.55 -10.46
CA PHE A 192 3.33 -0.09 -10.13
C PHE A 192 3.29 1.40 -9.79
N LEU A 193 4.27 1.88 -9.02
CA LEU A 193 4.40 3.30 -8.69
C LEU A 193 4.70 4.15 -9.93
N CYS A 194 5.43 3.61 -10.91
CA CYS A 194 5.79 4.28 -12.15
C CYS A 194 4.63 4.34 -13.18
N ASP A 195 3.82 3.28 -13.29
CA ASP A 195 2.68 3.21 -14.21
C ASP A 195 1.56 4.22 -13.87
N HIS A 196 1.62 4.81 -12.69
CA HIS A 196 0.72 5.85 -12.23
C HIS A 196 1.58 7.10 -11.97
N PRO A 197 1.79 8.01 -12.94
CA PRO A 197 2.68 9.17 -12.76
C PRO A 197 2.09 10.21 -11.79
N VAL A 198 2.96 11.00 -11.14
CA VAL A 198 2.60 12.03 -10.15
C VAL A 198 1.85 13.20 -10.83
N ASN A 199 0.65 13.53 -10.36
CA ASN A 199 -0.16 14.62 -10.92
C ASN A 199 -1.06 15.31 -9.86
N SER A 200 -0.53 15.70 -8.71
CA SER A 200 -1.31 16.44 -7.70
C SER A 200 -0.51 17.58 -7.07
N ASP A 201 -1.06 18.80 -7.14
CA ASP A 201 -0.50 20.02 -6.55
C ASP A 201 -0.46 19.94 -5.01
N CYS A 202 -1.42 19.22 -4.41
CA CYS A 202 -1.50 18.98 -2.97
C CYS A 202 -0.22 18.33 -2.41
N PHE A 203 0.46 17.49 -3.20
CA PHE A 203 1.71 16.86 -2.78
C PHE A 203 2.84 17.89 -2.58
N ILE A 204 2.98 18.83 -3.52
CA ILE A 204 4.09 19.80 -3.53
C ILE A 204 3.98 20.72 -2.32
N GLU A 205 2.79 21.22 -2.02
CA GLU A 205 2.57 22.09 -0.87
C GLU A 205 2.86 21.39 0.47
N SER A 206 2.38 20.16 0.61
CA SER A 206 2.60 19.38 1.83
C SER A 206 4.03 18.85 1.99
N GLU A 207 4.77 18.60 0.89
CA GLU A 207 6.22 18.30 0.95
C GLU A 207 7.00 19.50 1.50
N ASN A 208 6.63 20.73 1.11
CA ASN A 208 7.31 21.94 1.53
C ASN A 208 7.01 22.33 2.99
N LEU A 209 5.75 22.22 3.42
CA LEU A 209 5.31 22.62 4.77
C LEU A 209 6.08 21.92 5.90
N VAL A 210 6.53 20.69 5.67
CA VAL A 210 7.23 19.90 6.70
C VAL A 210 8.54 20.54 7.12
N TYR A 211 9.24 21.23 6.22
CA TYR A 211 10.50 21.89 6.53
C TYR A 211 10.33 23.17 7.36
N ASP A 212 9.11 23.73 7.38
CA ASP A 212 8.77 24.93 8.15
C ASP A 212 8.20 24.58 9.54
N VAL A 213 7.88 23.30 9.79
CA VAL A 213 7.46 22.83 11.11
C VAL A 213 8.64 22.80 12.07
N ARG A 214 8.42 23.26 13.30
CA ARG A 214 9.43 23.20 14.38
C ARG A 214 9.92 21.78 14.64
N THR A 215 11.19 21.62 14.98
CA THR A 215 11.83 20.31 15.14
C THR A 215 11.35 19.51 16.35
N ASP A 216 10.76 20.16 17.35
CA ASP A 216 10.25 19.59 18.60
C ASP A 216 8.74 19.30 18.58
N TRP A 217 8.10 19.31 17.41
CA TRP A 217 6.65 19.08 17.25
C TRP A 217 6.14 17.77 17.88
N GLN A 218 6.99 16.76 18.01
CA GLN A 218 6.61 15.49 18.67
C GLN A 218 6.35 15.65 20.17
N LEU A 219 6.84 16.74 20.78
CA LEU A 219 6.59 17.11 22.17
C LEU A 219 5.30 17.91 22.34
N ASN A 220 4.47 18.01 21.30
CA ASN A 220 3.17 18.64 21.39
C ASN A 220 2.28 17.90 22.40
N LEU A 221 1.83 18.61 23.43
CA LEU A 221 1.04 18.06 24.53
C LEU A 221 -0.36 18.66 24.64
N LEU A 222 -0.71 19.68 23.84
CA LEU A 222 -2.02 20.31 23.93
C LEU A 222 -3.11 19.42 23.30
N GLY A 223 -4.04 18.99 24.15
CA GLY A 223 -5.16 18.13 23.79
C GLY A 223 -6.50 18.86 23.66
N ASP A 224 -6.54 20.03 23.01
CA ASP A 224 -7.80 20.78 22.85
C ASP A 224 -8.69 20.15 21.75
N VAL A 225 -9.75 19.47 22.18
CA VAL A 225 -10.72 18.79 21.29
C VAL A 225 -11.37 19.76 20.30
N ARG A 226 -11.49 21.05 20.64
CA ARG A 226 -12.06 22.07 19.74
C ARG A 226 -11.24 22.25 18.47
N VAL A 227 -9.94 21.99 18.51
CA VAL A 227 -9.07 22.01 17.32
C VAL A 227 -9.44 20.86 16.39
N CYS A 228 -9.74 19.69 16.95
CA CYS A 228 -10.19 18.52 16.19
C CYS A 228 -11.56 18.77 15.53
N GLU A 229 -12.53 19.29 16.29
CA GLU A 229 -13.87 19.65 15.76
C GLU A 229 -13.77 20.66 14.62
N LYS A 230 -12.96 21.71 14.80
CA LYS A 230 -12.75 22.73 13.78
C LYS A 230 -12.03 22.19 12.54
N LEU A 231 -11.09 21.26 12.70
CA LEU A 231 -10.45 20.60 11.56
C LEU A 231 -11.47 19.73 10.79
N VAL A 232 -12.35 19.00 11.47
CA VAL A 232 -13.43 18.24 10.83
C VAL A 232 -14.32 19.16 9.98
N GLU A 233 -14.71 20.32 10.50
CA GLU A 233 -15.49 21.32 9.76
C GLU A 233 -14.69 21.87 8.56
N THR A 234 -13.41 22.19 8.76
CA THR A 234 -12.54 22.72 7.70
C THR A 234 -12.34 21.71 6.56
N LEU A 235 -12.13 20.43 6.89
CA LEU A 235 -12.01 19.33 5.92
C LEU A 235 -13.31 19.08 5.14
N ALA A 236 -14.47 19.41 5.73
CA ALA A 236 -15.76 19.21 5.10
C ALA A 236 -16.19 20.38 4.19
N GLU A 237 -15.79 21.60 4.55
CA GLU A 237 -16.32 22.84 3.96
C GLU A 237 -15.31 23.60 3.10
N SER A 238 -14.00 23.35 3.27
CA SER A 238 -12.93 24.13 2.66
C SER A 238 -12.00 23.28 1.78
N GLY A 239 -11.32 23.93 0.83
CA GLY A 239 -10.30 23.29 0.00
C GLY A 239 -9.05 22.86 0.78
N PHE A 240 -8.22 22.03 0.14
CA PHE A 240 -7.05 21.41 0.78
C PHE A 240 -6.04 22.44 1.33
N GLU A 241 -5.83 23.57 0.65
CA GLU A 241 -4.92 24.64 1.05
C GLU A 241 -5.28 25.16 2.46
N VAL A 242 -6.57 25.44 2.70
CA VAL A 242 -7.07 25.94 3.99
C VAL A 242 -6.93 24.89 5.09
N ALA A 243 -7.17 23.62 4.77
CA ALA A 243 -7.02 22.51 5.71
C ALA A 243 -5.55 22.28 6.10
N LEU A 244 -4.63 22.36 5.13
CA LEU A 244 -3.19 22.27 5.35
C LEU A 244 -2.68 23.45 6.21
N ASP A 245 -3.08 24.68 5.88
CA ASP A 245 -2.73 25.88 6.64
C ASP A 245 -3.22 25.82 8.08
N PHE A 246 -4.47 25.37 8.29
CA PHE A 246 -5.03 25.19 9.62
C PHE A 246 -4.21 24.18 10.42
N THR A 247 -3.89 23.05 9.80
CA THR A 247 -3.12 21.97 10.42
C THR A 247 -1.72 22.43 10.78
N PHE A 248 -1.04 23.13 9.87
CA PHE A 248 0.28 23.69 10.11
C PHE A 248 0.28 24.59 11.35
N LYS A 249 -0.67 25.53 11.43
CA LYS A 249 -0.84 26.42 12.60
C LYS A 249 -1.12 25.63 13.88
N ALA A 250 -2.02 24.64 13.82
CA ALA A 250 -2.34 23.80 14.97
C ALA A 250 -1.10 23.07 15.53
N ILE A 251 -0.22 22.56 14.65
CA ILE A 251 1.02 21.90 15.06
C ILE A 251 2.01 22.90 15.67
N GLN A 252 2.15 24.09 15.08
CA GLN A 252 3.00 25.17 15.63
C GLN A 252 2.52 25.61 17.02
N ASP A 253 1.22 25.68 17.23
CA ASP A 253 0.61 26.06 18.50
C ASP A 253 0.75 24.97 19.59
N GLY A 254 1.19 23.76 19.25
CA GLY A 254 1.39 22.67 20.22
C GLY A 254 0.30 21.63 20.31
N THR A 255 -0.61 21.58 19.34
CA THR A 255 -1.66 20.57 19.26
C THR A 255 -1.06 19.19 19.03
N GLN A 256 -1.51 18.21 19.81
CA GLN A 256 -1.15 16.80 19.62
C GLN A 256 -1.57 16.31 18.22
N THR A 257 -0.64 15.69 17.49
CA THR A 257 -0.93 15.15 16.14
C THR A 257 -1.94 14.02 16.13
N GLU A 258 -2.12 13.34 17.26
CA GLU A 258 -3.15 12.31 17.42
C GLU A 258 -4.57 12.88 17.27
N LEU A 259 -4.81 14.12 17.71
CA LEU A 259 -6.10 14.79 17.51
C LEU A 259 -6.34 15.10 16.02
N LEU A 260 -5.28 15.46 15.29
CA LEU A 260 -5.36 15.70 13.85
C LEU A 260 -5.69 14.41 13.10
N TRP A 261 -5.06 13.29 13.47
CA TRP A 261 -5.41 11.96 12.94
C TRP A 261 -6.85 11.56 13.26
N LYS A 262 -7.34 11.84 14.47
CA LYS A 262 -8.75 11.62 14.84
C LYS A 262 -9.71 12.39 13.91
N ALA A 263 -9.40 13.64 13.57
CA ALA A 263 -10.21 14.42 12.64
C ALA A 263 -10.23 13.80 11.24
N VAL A 264 -9.03 13.51 10.68
CA VAL A 264 -8.88 12.89 9.36
C VAL A 264 -9.65 11.56 9.26
N LEU A 265 -9.48 10.68 10.26
CA LEU A 265 -10.18 9.40 10.30
C LEU A 265 -11.69 9.59 10.44
N SER A 266 -12.15 10.56 11.23
CA SER A 266 -13.59 10.84 11.39
C SER A 266 -14.24 11.24 10.07
N VAL A 267 -13.61 12.15 9.32
CA VAL A 267 -14.10 12.58 8.00
C VAL A 267 -14.04 11.43 6.99
N ALA A 268 -12.96 10.64 6.99
CA ALA A 268 -12.84 9.49 6.09
C ALA A 268 -13.93 8.43 6.32
N HIS A 269 -14.38 8.22 7.56
CA HIS A 269 -15.50 7.31 7.87
C HIS A 269 -16.87 7.86 7.43
N GLN A 270 -17.01 9.17 7.38
CA GLN A 270 -18.23 9.85 6.97
C GLN A 270 -18.35 9.93 5.45
N ALA A 271 -17.22 9.88 4.74
CA ALA A 271 -17.17 9.81 3.29
C ALA A 271 -17.55 8.42 2.77
N ASP A 272 -18.02 8.36 1.52
CA ASP A 272 -18.27 7.09 0.82
C ASP A 272 -17.02 6.18 0.84
N SER A 273 -17.26 4.86 0.78
CA SER A 273 -16.29 3.76 1.03
C SER A 273 -14.89 3.85 0.38
N ASN A 274 -14.68 4.73 -0.59
CA ASN A 274 -13.43 4.85 -1.34
C ASN A 274 -12.29 5.56 -0.59
N LEU A 275 -12.56 6.37 0.45
CA LEU A 275 -11.52 7.09 1.20
C LEU A 275 -10.98 6.34 2.41
N VAL A 276 -11.79 5.45 2.98
CA VAL A 276 -11.45 4.71 4.20
C VAL A 276 -10.14 3.93 4.02
N LEU A 277 -10.07 3.05 3.03
CA LEU A 277 -8.93 2.14 2.87
C LEU A 277 -7.58 2.87 2.68
N PRO A 278 -7.45 3.88 1.80
CA PRO A 278 -6.21 4.64 1.69
C PRO A 278 -5.82 5.40 2.96
N ILE A 279 -6.78 5.98 3.69
CA ILE A 279 -6.49 6.71 4.93
C ILE A 279 -5.98 5.77 6.03
N TYR A 280 -6.57 4.58 6.16
CA TYR A 280 -6.04 3.56 7.06
C TYR A 280 -4.63 3.11 6.67
N ALA A 281 -4.35 3.03 5.37
CA ALA A 281 -3.03 2.69 4.88
C ALA A 281 -2.02 3.81 5.19
N LEU A 282 -2.38 5.09 5.01
CA LEU A 282 -1.57 6.24 5.43
C LEU A 282 -1.31 6.22 6.94
N ARG A 283 -2.34 5.96 7.76
CA ARG A 283 -2.17 5.85 9.22
C ARG A 283 -1.19 4.73 9.60
N SER A 284 -1.28 3.59 8.92
CA SER A 284 -0.33 2.48 9.12
C SER A 284 1.08 2.88 8.70
N LEU A 285 1.24 3.59 7.58
CA LEU A 285 2.55 4.11 7.15
C LEU A 285 3.10 5.14 8.13
N ASN A 286 2.26 5.99 8.73
CA ASN A 286 2.68 6.98 9.72
C ASN A 286 3.33 6.31 10.95
N GLN A 287 2.81 5.16 11.36
CA GLN A 287 3.40 4.34 12.43
C GLN A 287 4.71 3.63 12.02
N LEU A 288 4.85 3.36 10.72
CA LEU A 288 6.03 2.70 10.13
C LEU A 288 7.05 3.70 9.56
N ALA A 289 6.82 5.00 9.75
CA ALA A 289 7.64 6.04 9.16
C ALA A 289 9.09 5.93 9.63
N TYR A 290 10.01 6.13 8.70
CA TYR A 290 11.45 6.03 8.90
C TYR A 290 11.99 7.12 9.83
N ASP A 291 11.45 8.34 9.72
CA ASP A 291 11.81 9.49 10.53
C ASP A 291 10.61 10.42 10.81
N ALA A 292 10.84 11.42 11.67
CA ALA A 292 9.82 12.39 12.06
C ALA A 292 9.33 13.25 10.88
N THR A 293 10.20 13.53 9.91
CA THR A 293 9.87 14.28 8.70
C THR A 293 8.84 13.52 7.88
N GLN A 294 9.07 12.23 7.64
CA GLN A 294 8.15 11.35 6.93
C GLN A 294 6.83 11.20 7.68
N GLN A 295 6.83 11.18 9.02
CA GLN A 295 5.59 11.19 9.81
C GLN A 295 4.74 12.42 9.50
N LEU A 296 5.34 13.61 9.48
CA LEU A 296 4.64 14.85 9.15
C LEU A 296 4.18 14.86 7.69
N GLN A 297 5.01 14.42 6.76
CA GLN A 297 4.63 14.32 5.35
C GLN A 297 3.37 13.46 5.21
N ILE A 298 3.35 12.26 5.79
CA ILE A 298 2.20 11.36 5.74
C ILE A 298 0.94 12.02 6.35
N LEU A 299 1.09 12.76 7.45
CA LEU A 299 -0.03 13.47 8.08
C LEU A 299 -0.58 14.56 7.15
N PHE A 300 0.27 15.46 6.64
CA PHE A 300 -0.18 16.52 5.72
C PHE A 300 -0.79 15.93 4.44
N GLN A 301 -0.18 14.89 3.87
CA GLN A 301 -0.74 14.18 2.72
C GLN A 301 -2.15 13.62 3.02
N SER A 302 -2.35 13.06 4.21
CA SER A 302 -3.67 12.53 4.59
C SER A 302 -4.74 13.62 4.70
N ILE A 303 -4.36 14.81 5.17
CA ILE A 303 -5.26 15.96 5.33
C ILE A 303 -5.63 16.52 3.97
N GLY A 304 -4.62 16.73 3.12
CA GLY A 304 -4.83 17.19 1.76
C GLY A 304 -5.70 16.24 0.95
N PHE A 305 -5.42 14.93 1.02
CA PHE A 305 -6.22 13.91 0.34
C PHE A 305 -7.69 13.89 0.80
N VAL A 306 -7.95 13.97 2.11
CA VAL A 306 -9.33 14.02 2.63
C VAL A 306 -10.03 15.29 2.16
N ALA A 307 -9.39 16.47 2.31
CA ALA A 307 -10.00 17.74 1.94
C ALA A 307 -10.37 17.78 0.45
N GLU A 308 -9.46 17.36 -0.43
CA GLU A 308 -9.68 17.33 -1.87
C GLU A 308 -10.84 16.41 -2.27
N ASN A 309 -10.94 15.21 -1.66
CA ASN A 309 -11.94 14.22 -2.06
C ASN A 309 -13.29 14.34 -1.32
N PHE A 310 -13.34 15.03 -0.18
CA PHE A 310 -14.59 15.23 0.55
C PHE A 310 -15.39 16.40 -0.04
N CYS A 311 -14.74 17.50 -0.41
CA CYS A 311 -15.39 18.66 -1.04
C CYS A 311 -16.06 18.32 -2.38
N GLU A 312 -15.54 17.37 -3.15
CA GLU A 312 -16.15 16.94 -4.42
C GLU A 312 -17.43 16.10 -4.25
N ASN A 313 -17.67 15.50 -3.08
CA ASN A 313 -18.77 14.55 -2.84
C ASN A 313 -19.98 15.14 -2.08
N LEU A 314 -20.10 16.47 -2.01
CA LEU A 314 -21.05 17.19 -1.15
C LEU A 314 -22.54 16.89 -1.46
N SER A 315 -23.03 15.84 -0.79
CA SER A 315 -24.42 15.73 -0.31
C SER A 315 -24.38 15.30 1.17
N TYR A 316 -23.67 16.04 2.00
CA TYR A 316 -23.43 15.63 3.39
C TYR A 316 -24.56 16.04 4.35
N LYS A 317 -25.08 15.05 5.09
CA LYS A 317 -25.88 15.22 6.30
C LYS A 317 -24.96 15.04 7.51
N LYS A 318 -24.85 16.08 8.33
CA LYS A 318 -24.13 16.09 9.61
C LYS A 318 -24.48 14.86 10.46
N THR A 319 -23.53 13.95 10.64
CA THR A 319 -23.66 12.84 11.61
C THR A 319 -23.00 13.19 12.93
N ASP A 320 -23.67 12.82 14.02
CA ASP A 320 -23.23 13.08 15.39
C ASP A 320 -21.93 12.34 15.73
N TRP A 321 -21.01 13.08 16.35
CA TRP A 321 -19.68 12.65 16.77
C TRP A 321 -19.75 11.46 17.75
N ASN A 322 -19.10 10.33 17.43
CA ASN A 322 -19.03 9.16 18.32
C ASN A 322 -17.59 8.88 18.75
N SER A 323 -17.19 9.46 19.87
CA SER A 323 -15.85 9.33 20.46
C SER A 323 -15.45 7.88 20.79
N ALA A 324 -16.42 7.01 21.07
CA ALA A 324 -16.17 5.60 21.42
C ALA A 324 -15.71 4.74 20.23
N LEU A 325 -16.00 5.17 18.99
CA LEU A 325 -15.54 4.46 17.78
C LEU A 325 -14.07 4.76 17.50
N LEU A 326 -13.61 5.99 17.76
CA LEU A 326 -12.22 6.42 17.54
C LEU A 326 -11.25 5.70 18.48
N ASP A 327 -11.62 5.49 19.75
CA ASP A 327 -10.75 4.80 20.71
C ASP A 327 -10.57 3.30 20.40
N LYS A 328 -11.52 2.68 19.68
CA LYS A 328 -11.40 1.30 19.15
C LYS A 328 -10.54 1.17 17.90
N LEU A 329 -10.28 2.28 17.21
CA LEU A 329 -9.53 2.30 15.95
C LEU A 329 -8.07 2.75 16.13
N LEU A 330 -7.76 3.31 17.30
CA LEU A 330 -6.44 3.78 17.69
C LEU A 330 -5.75 2.86 18.71
N SER A 331 -6.43 1.78 19.12
CA SER A 331 -5.88 0.66 19.90
C SER A 331 -5.37 -0.46 19.00
#